data_AF-G7Q1P1-F1
#
_entry.id   AF-G7Q1P1-F1
#
_cell.length_a   1.000
_cell.length_b   1.000
_cell.length_c   1.000
_cell.angle_alpha   90.00
_cell.angle_beta   90.00
_cell.angle_gamma   90.00
#
_symmetry.space_group_name_H-M   'P 1'
#
loop_
_entity.id
_entity.type
_entity.pdbx_description
1 polymer ?
#
loop_
_entity_poly.entity_id
_entity_poly.type
_entity_poly.pdbx_seq_one_letter_code
_entity_poly.pdbx_strand_id
1 'polypeptide(L)'
;SQKDILQSWFQHDPFPDKAAREQLAKEIGVPESNIQVWFKNYRVKQRKQLNETGRFFTKYLPKEARQKQTFITWTQKNKLVQAFERNPFPDIATRKKLTEQTGLQESRIQMWFQKQRSLYPKNCRREPPIAPAICRNLKPLG
;
A
#
# COMPACT_ATOMS: atom_id res chain seq x y z
N SER A 1 7.11 -24.61 22.25
CA SER A 1 8.31 -23.90 21.74
C SER A 1 8.21 -22.41 22.07
N GLN A 2 9.32 -21.69 22.18
CA GLN A 2 9.33 -20.21 22.35
C GLN A 2 8.47 -19.50 21.29
N LYS A 3 8.41 -20.07 20.07
CA LYS A 3 7.54 -19.57 18.99
C LYS A 3 6.04 -19.71 19.28
N ASP A 4 5.62 -20.79 19.93
CA ASP A 4 4.20 -21.06 20.20
C ASP A 4 3.66 -20.11 21.26
N ILE A 5 4.49 -19.80 22.26
CA ILE A 5 4.18 -18.82 23.31
C ILE A 5 3.98 -17.44 22.69
N LEU A 6 4.92 -17.00 21.85
CA LEU A 6 4.82 -15.71 21.14
C LEU A 6 3.59 -15.64 20.22
N GLN A 7 3.24 -16.74 19.55
CA GLN A 7 2.05 -16.81 18.70
C GLN A 7 0.75 -16.74 19.50
N SER A 8 0.66 -17.46 20.62
CA SER A 8 -0.49 -17.41 21.52
C SER A 8 -0.69 -16.00 22.06
N TRP A 9 0.39 -15.39 22.55
CA TRP A 9 0.37 -14.02 23.08
C TRP A 9 -0.07 -12.99 22.03
N PHE A 10 0.41 -13.14 20.79
CA PHE A 10 0.03 -12.28 19.68
C PHE A 10 -1.47 -12.28 19.38
N GLN A 11 -2.19 -13.38 19.63
CA GLN A 11 -3.65 -13.42 19.44
C GLN A 11 -4.39 -12.53 20.45
N HIS A 12 -3.83 -12.38 21.66
CA HIS A 12 -4.43 -11.57 22.72
C HIS A 12 -4.05 -10.09 22.58
N ASP A 13 -2.77 -9.81 22.35
CA ASP A 13 -2.30 -8.45 22.14
C ASP A 13 -1.21 -8.40 21.05
N PRO A 14 -1.58 -7.99 19.82
CA PRO A 14 -0.63 -7.80 18.72
C PRO A 14 0.32 -6.61 18.90
N PHE A 15 0.07 -5.71 19.85
CA PHE A 15 0.79 -4.45 20.07
C PHE A 15 1.22 -4.24 21.54
N PRO A 16 2.01 -5.17 22.11
CA PRO A 16 2.46 -5.02 23.49
C PRO A 16 3.28 -3.76 23.69
N ASP A 17 3.04 -3.09 24.81
CA ASP A 17 3.88 -2.01 25.29
C ASP A 17 5.27 -2.52 25.75
N LYS A 18 6.14 -1.62 26.23
CA LYS A 18 7.50 -2.00 26.64
C LYS A 18 7.49 -2.93 27.87
N ALA A 19 6.65 -2.65 28.86
CA ALA A 19 6.60 -3.41 30.11
C ALA A 19 6.13 -4.86 29.86
N ALA A 20 5.11 -5.03 29.02
CA ALA A 20 4.61 -6.34 28.61
C ALA A 20 5.70 -7.17 27.88
N ARG A 21 6.49 -6.54 26.99
CA ARG A 21 7.59 -7.23 26.31
C ARG A 21 8.73 -7.59 27.25
N GLU A 22 9.06 -6.72 28.22
CA GLU A 22 10.09 -7.00 29.24
C GLU A 22 9.67 -8.16 30.16
N GLN A 23 8.40 -8.25 30.51
CA GLN A 23 7.89 -9.38 31.30
C GLN A 23 7.96 -10.69 30.52
N LEU A 24 7.52 -10.67 29.26
CA LEU A 24 7.59 -11.84 28.39
C LEU A 24 9.05 -12.27 28.15
N ALA A 25 9.97 -11.33 28.00
CA ALA A 25 11.41 -11.58 27.86
C ALA A 25 11.98 -12.41 29.01
N LYS A 26 11.59 -12.07 30.25
CA LYS A 26 11.97 -12.82 31.45
C LYS A 26 11.38 -14.23 31.47
N GLU A 27 10.12 -14.36 31.07
CA GLU A 27 9.40 -15.64 31.09
C GLU A 27 9.95 -16.66 30.08
N ILE A 28 10.23 -16.24 28.86
CA ILE A 28 10.73 -17.14 27.79
C ILE A 28 12.26 -17.16 27.67
N GLY A 29 12.97 -16.40 28.50
CA GLY A 29 14.43 -16.38 28.57
C GLY A 29 15.11 -15.83 27.32
N VAL A 30 14.53 -14.80 26.68
CA VAL A 30 15.13 -14.15 25.50
C VAL A 30 15.16 -12.63 25.66
N PRO A 31 16.09 -11.92 25.00
CA PRO A 31 16.13 -10.46 25.04
C PRO A 31 14.81 -9.80 24.56
N GLU A 32 14.39 -8.73 25.23
CA GLU A 32 13.20 -7.93 24.84
C GLU A 32 13.27 -7.46 23.39
N SER A 33 14.45 -7.09 22.91
CA SER A 33 14.69 -6.67 21.54
C SER A 33 14.32 -7.75 20.52
N ASN A 34 14.56 -9.03 20.84
CA ASN A 34 14.18 -10.15 19.99
C ASN A 34 12.66 -10.28 19.91
N ILE A 35 11.96 -10.08 21.03
CA ILE A 35 10.49 -10.07 21.08
C ILE A 35 9.95 -8.90 20.25
N GLN A 36 10.49 -7.70 20.44
CA GLN A 36 10.09 -6.52 19.66
C GLN A 36 10.23 -6.76 18.15
N VAL A 37 11.37 -7.30 17.70
CA VAL A 37 11.61 -7.65 16.29
C VAL A 37 10.65 -8.74 15.83
N TRP A 38 10.42 -9.74 16.67
CA TRP A 38 9.49 -10.83 16.36
C TRP A 38 8.07 -10.31 16.12
N PHE A 39 7.50 -9.51 17.04
CA PHE A 39 6.16 -8.93 16.88
C PHE A 39 6.06 -8.02 15.64
N LYS A 40 7.11 -7.23 15.37
CA LYS A 40 7.18 -6.42 14.14
C LYS A 40 7.12 -7.30 12.88
N ASN A 41 7.93 -8.34 12.82
CA ASN A 41 8.01 -9.24 11.67
C ASN A 41 6.74 -10.09 11.53
N TYR A 42 6.12 -10.49 12.65
CA TYR A 42 4.89 -11.26 12.66
C TYR A 42 3.71 -10.45 12.10
N ARG A 43 3.57 -9.16 12.46
CA ARG A 43 2.59 -8.25 11.84
C ARG A 43 2.81 -8.05 10.33
N VAL A 44 4.07 -8.03 9.88
CA VAL A 44 4.38 -7.99 8.43
C VAL A 44 3.93 -9.29 7.77
N LYS A 45 4.22 -10.43 8.38
CA LYS A 45 3.80 -11.76 7.89
C LYS A 45 2.27 -11.87 7.80
N GLN A 46 1.55 -11.45 8.85
CA GLN A 46 0.08 -11.46 8.88
C GLN A 46 -0.52 -10.61 7.74
N ARG A 47 -0.01 -9.39 7.52
CA ARG A 47 -0.47 -8.54 6.39
C ARG A 47 -0.19 -9.18 5.02
N LYS A 48 0.97 -9.81 4.84
CA LYS A 48 1.29 -10.54 3.60
C LYS A 48 0.33 -11.70 3.38
N GLN A 49 0.06 -12.49 4.41
CA GLN A 49 -0.89 -13.59 4.34
C GLN A 49 -2.31 -13.09 4.01
N LEU A 50 -2.81 -12.03 4.65
CA LEU A 50 -4.11 -11.45 4.30
C LEU A 50 -4.17 -10.98 2.84
N ASN A 51 -3.10 -10.37 2.32
CA ASN A 51 -3.02 -9.96 0.92
C ASN A 51 -2.90 -11.15 -0.05
N GLU A 52 -2.23 -12.23 0.36
CA GLU A 52 -2.10 -13.47 -0.41
C GLU A 52 -3.41 -14.26 -0.40
N THR A 53 -4.07 -14.41 0.74
CA THR A 53 -5.41 -14.99 0.90
C THR A 53 -6.45 -14.17 0.14
N GLY A 54 -6.39 -12.83 0.22
CA GLY A 54 -7.22 -11.95 -0.60
C GLY A 54 -6.98 -12.17 -2.09
N ARG A 55 -5.72 -12.30 -2.52
CA ARG A 55 -5.37 -12.67 -3.91
C ARG A 55 -5.86 -14.07 -4.28
N PHE A 56 -5.73 -15.04 -3.38
CA PHE A 56 -6.21 -16.41 -3.56
C PHE A 56 -7.73 -16.41 -3.73
N PHE A 57 -8.48 -15.81 -2.81
CA PHE A 57 -9.94 -15.68 -2.91
C PHE A 57 -10.37 -14.96 -4.19
N THR A 58 -9.70 -13.87 -4.56
CA THR A 58 -9.94 -13.23 -5.87
C THR A 58 -9.58 -14.15 -7.04
N LYS A 59 -8.62 -15.09 -6.89
CA LYS A 59 -8.24 -16.12 -7.87
C LYS A 59 -9.20 -17.32 -7.93
N TYR A 60 -10.21 -17.44 -7.05
CA TYR A 60 -11.25 -18.49 -7.14
C TYR A 60 -12.67 -17.94 -7.28
N LEU A 61 -12.88 -16.64 -7.07
CA LEU A 61 -14.14 -15.99 -7.44
C LEU A 61 -14.41 -16.14 -8.95
N PRO A 62 -15.67 -16.36 -9.38
CA PRO A 62 -16.07 -16.39 -10.79
C PRO A 62 -15.47 -15.20 -11.54
N LYS A 63 -15.08 -15.36 -12.81
CA LYS A 63 -14.41 -14.29 -13.58
C LYS A 63 -15.23 -12.99 -13.57
N GLU A 64 -16.55 -13.11 -13.54
CA GLU A 64 -17.55 -12.05 -13.48
C GLU A 64 -17.48 -11.26 -12.16
N ALA A 65 -17.19 -11.94 -11.05
CA ALA A 65 -16.97 -11.35 -9.73
C ALA A 65 -15.52 -10.87 -9.54
N ARG A 66 -14.56 -11.50 -10.22
CA ARG A 66 -13.13 -11.15 -10.22
C ARG A 66 -12.83 -9.93 -11.09
N GLN A 67 -13.59 -9.73 -12.17
CA GLN A 67 -13.29 -8.76 -13.21
C GLN A 67 -14.46 -7.78 -13.44
N LYS A 68 -14.41 -6.67 -12.72
CA LYS A 68 -14.32 -5.37 -13.43
C LYS A 68 -12.87 -4.91 -13.40
N GLN A 69 -11.98 -5.76 -13.91
CA GLN A 69 -10.60 -5.36 -14.20
C GLN A 69 -10.67 -4.52 -15.47
N THR A 70 -10.92 -3.23 -15.29
CA THR A 70 -10.84 -2.24 -16.36
C THR A 70 -9.40 -2.21 -16.83
N PHE A 71 -9.11 -2.82 -17.97
CA PHE A 71 -7.84 -2.61 -18.65
C PHE A 71 -7.77 -1.13 -19.00
N ILE A 72 -6.78 -0.44 -18.42
CA ILE A 72 -6.56 0.98 -18.71
C ILE A 72 -5.98 1.03 -20.13
N THR A 73 -6.75 1.56 -21.07
CA THR A 73 -6.29 1.76 -22.44
C THR A 73 -5.18 2.81 -22.49
N TRP A 74 -4.42 2.86 -23.57
CA TRP A 74 -3.37 3.87 -23.74
C TRP A 74 -3.93 5.30 -23.68
N THR A 75 -5.10 5.55 -24.28
CA THR A 75 -5.76 6.85 -24.25
C THR A 75 -6.20 7.26 -22.85
N GLN A 76 -6.74 6.32 -22.06
CA GLN A 76 -7.07 6.55 -20.65
C GLN A 76 -5.81 6.82 -19.83
N LYS A 77 -4.74 6.05 -20.04
CA LYS A 77 -3.45 6.22 -19.38
C LYS A 77 -2.88 7.61 -19.66
N ASN A 78 -2.89 8.08 -20.90
CA ASN A 78 -2.38 9.41 -21.25
C ASN A 78 -3.12 10.54 -20.54
N LYS A 79 -4.46 10.46 -20.44
CA LYS A 79 -5.25 11.43 -19.67
C LYS A 79 -4.85 11.44 -18.20
N LEU A 80 -4.63 10.27 -17.61
CA LEU A 80 -4.17 10.15 -16.22
C LEU A 80 -2.74 10.70 -16.03
N VAL A 81 -1.83 10.44 -16.97
CA VAL A 81 -0.46 10.98 -16.96
C VAL A 81 -0.46 12.51 -17.05
N GLN A 82 -1.21 13.09 -18.00
CA GLN A 82 -1.35 14.55 -18.12
C GLN A 82 -1.92 15.18 -16.85
N ALA A 83 -2.91 14.54 -16.22
CA ALA A 83 -3.46 15.03 -14.96
C ALA A 83 -2.44 14.90 -13.80
N PHE A 84 -1.64 13.84 -13.80
CA PHE A 84 -0.58 13.63 -12.82
C PHE A 84 0.52 14.69 -12.91
N GLU A 85 0.94 15.04 -14.12
CA GLU A 85 1.94 16.09 -14.35
C GLU A 85 1.48 17.46 -13.84
N ARG A 86 0.17 17.73 -13.91
CA ARG A 86 -0.44 18.96 -13.38
C ARG A 86 -0.56 18.93 -11.86
N ASN A 87 -1.04 17.82 -11.30
CA ASN A 87 -1.21 17.64 -9.87
C ASN A 87 -1.05 16.15 -9.48
N PRO A 88 0.08 15.75 -8.86
CA PRO A 88 0.31 14.40 -8.34
C PRO A 88 -0.63 14.01 -7.18
N PHE A 89 -1.26 14.99 -6.53
CA PHE A 89 -2.17 14.83 -5.39
C PHE A 89 -3.55 15.41 -5.71
N PRO A 90 -4.29 14.81 -6.67
CA PRO A 90 -5.61 15.29 -7.03
C PRO A 90 -6.59 15.08 -5.86
N ASP A 91 -7.43 16.08 -5.60
CA ASP A 91 -8.53 16.00 -4.66
C ASP A 91 -9.70 15.14 -5.20
N ILE A 92 -10.76 14.98 -4.41
CA ILE A 92 -11.92 14.16 -4.78
C ILE A 92 -12.60 14.70 -6.05
N ALA A 93 -12.75 16.02 -6.18
CA ALA A 93 -13.39 16.65 -7.33
C ALA A 93 -12.60 16.38 -8.62
N THR A 94 -11.27 16.54 -8.57
CA THR A 94 -10.38 16.27 -9.71
C THR A 94 -10.44 14.81 -10.11
N ARG A 95 -10.46 13.87 -9.15
CA ARG A 95 -10.56 12.43 -9.45
C ARG A 95 -11.91 12.06 -10.07
N LYS A 96 -13.02 12.66 -9.62
CA LYS A 96 -14.35 12.47 -10.24
C LYS A 96 -14.39 12.96 -11.69
N LYS A 97 -13.80 14.13 -11.97
CA LYS A 97 -13.66 14.62 -13.35
C LYS A 97 -12.89 13.65 -14.25
N LEU A 98 -11.83 13.03 -13.72
CA LEU A 98 -11.09 12.01 -14.46
C LEU A 98 -11.90 10.73 -14.68
N THR A 99 -12.80 10.37 -13.76
CA THR A 99 -13.75 9.27 -13.97
C THR A 99 -14.65 9.51 -15.16
N GLU A 100 -15.22 10.72 -15.29
CA GLU A 100 -16.03 11.11 -16.44
C GLU A 100 -15.21 11.08 -17.74
N GLN A 101 -13.97 11.57 -17.71
CA GLN A 101 -13.11 11.67 -18.89
C GLN A 101 -12.52 10.34 -19.37
N THR A 102 -12.32 9.38 -18.47
CA THR A 102 -11.66 8.09 -18.77
C THR A 102 -12.61 6.92 -18.74
N GLY A 103 -13.81 7.06 -18.15
CA GLY A 103 -14.73 5.95 -17.88
C GLY A 103 -14.22 4.99 -16.79
N LEU A 104 -13.11 5.32 -16.10
CA LEU A 104 -12.55 4.52 -15.03
C LEU A 104 -13.20 4.87 -13.69
N GLN A 105 -13.43 3.85 -12.87
CA GLN A 105 -13.93 4.02 -11.50
C GLN A 105 -12.98 4.89 -10.67
N GLU A 106 -13.51 5.72 -9.77
CA GLU A 106 -12.72 6.64 -8.93
C GLU A 106 -11.63 5.89 -8.14
N SER A 107 -11.97 4.72 -7.61
CA SER A 107 -11.03 3.85 -6.87
C SER A 107 -9.85 3.39 -7.74
N ARG A 108 -10.07 3.14 -9.04
CA ARG A 108 -9.00 2.79 -9.98
C ARG A 108 -8.08 3.96 -10.25
N ILE A 109 -8.64 5.16 -10.37
CA ILE A 109 -7.89 6.40 -10.56
C ILE A 109 -7.08 6.69 -9.29
N GLN A 110 -7.69 6.61 -8.10
CA GLN A 110 -7.02 6.78 -6.82
C GLN A 110 -5.84 5.81 -6.66
N MET A 111 -6.05 4.52 -6.92
CA MET A 111 -5.00 3.51 -6.86
C MET A 111 -3.91 3.74 -7.90
N TRP A 112 -4.27 4.18 -9.11
CA TRP A 112 -3.31 4.53 -10.15
C TRP A 112 -2.42 5.69 -9.69
N PHE A 113 -2.98 6.77 -9.15
CA PHE A 113 -2.21 7.91 -8.63
C PHE A 113 -1.34 7.52 -7.43
N GLN A 114 -1.83 6.67 -6.51
CA GLN A 114 -1.02 6.13 -5.42
C GLN A 114 0.16 5.30 -5.95
N LYS A 115 -0.09 4.42 -6.93
CA LYS A 115 0.94 3.61 -7.57
C LYS A 115 1.96 4.49 -8.27
N GLN A 116 1.53 5.48 -9.05
CA GLN A 116 2.43 6.44 -9.68
C GLN A 116 3.30 7.09 -8.63
N ARG A 117 2.74 7.74 -7.59
CA ARG A 117 3.50 8.34 -6.48
C ARG A 117 4.47 7.38 -5.78
N SER A 118 4.15 6.09 -5.69
CA SER A 118 5.05 5.11 -5.08
C SER A 118 6.31 4.84 -5.90
N LEU A 119 6.25 5.10 -7.20
CA LEU A 119 7.39 5.05 -8.13
C LEU A 119 8.19 6.36 -8.15
N TYR A 120 7.69 7.45 -7.53
CA TYR A 120 8.44 8.71 -7.40
C TYR A 120 9.52 8.56 -6.32
N PRO A 121 10.77 8.97 -6.59
CA PRO A 121 11.85 8.92 -5.62
C PRO A 121 11.51 9.65 -4.32
N LYS A 122 11.90 9.05 -3.18
CA LYS A 122 11.53 9.46 -1.81
C LYS A 122 11.97 10.88 -1.40
N ASN A 123 12.75 11.59 -2.22
CA ASN A 123 13.30 12.91 -1.89
C ASN A 123 12.31 14.07 -2.11
N CYS A 124 11.16 13.87 -2.78
CA CYS A 124 10.12 14.89 -2.94
C CYS A 124 8.98 14.81 -1.90
N ARG A 125 9.20 14.19 -0.73
CA ARG A 125 8.15 14.03 0.31
C ARG A 125 8.01 15.19 1.28
N ARG A 126 8.77 16.28 1.12
CA ARG A 126 8.68 17.47 1.98
C ARG A 126 8.55 18.71 1.11
N GLU A 127 7.32 19.08 0.78
CA GLU A 127 6.79 20.47 0.71
C GLU A 127 5.42 20.53 0.00
N PRO A 128 4.45 21.31 0.51
CA PRO A 128 3.35 21.90 -0.27
C PRO A 128 3.53 23.43 -0.44
N PRO A 129 2.77 24.12 -1.30
CA PRO A 129 2.34 23.82 -2.67
C PRO A 129 2.85 24.93 -3.61
N ILE A 130 3.94 24.69 -4.35
CA ILE A 130 4.30 25.53 -5.50
C ILE A 130 4.71 24.59 -6.62
N ALA A 131 3.82 24.41 -7.61
CA ALA A 131 4.29 24.01 -8.93
C ALA A 131 5.10 25.20 -9.47
N PRO A 132 6.30 25.00 -10.07
CA PRO A 132 6.30 24.58 -11.46
C PRO A 132 7.53 23.76 -11.95
N ALA A 133 7.36 23.11 -13.10
CA ALA A 133 8.36 22.99 -14.17
C ALA A 133 9.61 22.08 -14.04
N ILE A 134 9.75 21.19 -13.05
CA ILE A 134 10.91 20.25 -13.02
C ILE A 134 10.48 18.79 -12.92
N CYS A 135 10.22 18.17 -14.07
CA CYS A 135 10.53 16.76 -14.36
C CYS A 135 10.56 16.55 -15.87
N ARG A 136 11.28 17.42 -16.60
CA ARG A 136 11.38 17.38 -18.06
C ARG A 136 12.25 16.22 -18.63
N ASN A 137 12.58 15.19 -17.85
CA ASN A 137 13.54 14.15 -18.27
C ASN A 137 13.15 12.72 -17.85
N LEU A 138 11.90 12.30 -18.06
CA LEU A 138 11.58 10.87 -18.13
C LEU A 138 11.63 10.43 -19.60
N LYS A 139 12.77 9.84 -19.99
CA LYS A 139 12.96 9.18 -21.30
C LYS A 139 11.78 8.25 -21.62
N PRO A 140 11.32 8.19 -22.87
CA PRO A 140 10.33 7.20 -23.28
C PRO A 140 10.94 5.80 -23.17
N LEU A 141 10.24 4.90 -22.48
CA LEU A 141 10.50 3.46 -22.56
C LEU A 141 10.14 3.02 -23.99
N GLY A 142 11.15 2.62 -24.75
CA GLY A 142 10.98 1.78 -25.93
C GLY A 142 10.58 0.36 -25.56
#